data_AF-A0A6A8FLB3-F1
#
_entry.id   AF-A0A6A8FLB3-F1
#
_cell.length_a   1.000
_cell.length_b   1.000
_cell.length_c   1.000
_cell.angle_alpha   90.00
_cell.angle_beta   90.00
_cell.angle_gamma   90.00
#
_symmetry.space_group_name_H-M   'P 1'
#
loop_
_entity.id
_entity.type
_entity.pdbx_description
1 polymer ?
#
loop_
_entity_poly.entity_id
_entity_poly.type
_entity_poly.pdbx_seq_one_letter_code
_entity_poly.pdbx_strand_id
1 'polypeptide(L)'
;MASIGSTSTIAKNLDEYQHIVCSEIRSIPDSNPYKKDLQKYRVLIIASFAKLNPILASLRSDKDLQEWNHFAQVLLTQISETLVKARVNQKRYDGTNSKLMRSAFDFFDVPEEEVDRMLQAVY
;
A
#
# COMPACT_ATOMS: atom_id res chain seq x y z
N MET A 1 5.31 19.91 -14.53
CA MET A 1 4.00 19.72 -13.91
C MET A 1 3.09 18.76 -14.71
N ALA A 2 3.64 17.79 -15.44
CA ALA A 2 2.83 16.72 -16.04
C ALA A 2 2.48 15.65 -15.00
N SER A 3 3.33 15.48 -13.98
CA SER A 3 3.19 14.42 -12.99
C SER A 3 2.05 14.64 -11.99
N ILE A 4 1.63 15.88 -11.75
CA ILE A 4 0.57 16.19 -10.76
C ILE A 4 -0.79 15.57 -11.12
N GLY A 5 -1.13 15.49 -12.41
CA GLY A 5 -2.36 14.85 -12.86
C GLY A 5 -2.35 13.34 -12.61
N SER A 6 -1.20 12.70 -12.85
CA SER A 6 -1.00 11.29 -12.52
C SER A 6 -1.04 11.07 -11.00
N THR A 7 -0.39 11.95 -10.22
CA THR A 7 -0.44 11.93 -8.75
C THR A 7 -1.87 12.01 -8.25
N SER A 8 -2.67 12.95 -8.74
CA SER A 8 -4.08 13.09 -8.32
C SER A 8 -4.90 11.83 -8.64
N THR A 9 -4.65 11.19 -9.78
CA THR A 9 -5.36 9.96 -10.17
C THR A 9 -4.96 8.79 -9.26
N ILE A 10 -3.67 8.61 -9.02
CA ILE A 10 -3.14 7.55 -8.14
C ILE A 10 -3.60 7.77 -6.70
N ALA A 11 -3.54 8.99 -6.19
CA ALA A 11 -4.03 9.36 -4.87
C ALA A 11 -5.51 9.03 -4.69
N LYS A 12 -6.36 9.37 -5.67
CA LYS A 12 -7.79 9.01 -5.65
C LYS A 12 -7.99 7.50 -5.59
N ASN A 13 -7.23 6.75 -6.37
CA ASN A 13 -7.31 5.29 -6.37
C ASN A 13 -6.85 4.71 -5.02
N LEU A 14 -5.78 5.24 -4.40
CA LEU A 14 -5.33 4.79 -3.09
C LEU A 14 -6.40 4.99 -2.01
N ASP A 15 -7.12 6.12 -2.04
CA ASP A 15 -8.25 6.38 -1.14
C ASP A 15 -9.40 5.38 -1.33
N GLU A 16 -9.79 5.13 -2.59
CA GLU A 16 -10.81 4.13 -2.91
C GLU A 16 -10.39 2.72 -2.45
N TYR A 17 -9.15 2.33 -2.72
CA TYR A 17 -8.62 1.04 -2.29
C TYR A 17 -8.49 0.94 -0.77
N GLN A 18 -8.20 2.04 -0.05
CA GLN A 18 -8.23 2.05 1.41
C GLN A 18 -9.61 1.65 1.93
N HIS A 19 -10.67 2.22 1.34
CA HIS A 19 -12.04 1.87 1.69
C HIS A 19 -12.35 0.39 1.42
N ILE A 20 -11.95 -0.13 0.25
CA ILE A 20 -12.14 -1.53 -0.13
C ILE A 20 -11.41 -2.47 0.82
N VAL A 21 -10.12 -2.21 1.09
CA VAL A 21 -9.28 -3.01 1.99
C VAL A 21 -9.85 -3.03 3.41
N CYS A 22 -10.28 -1.88 3.94
CA CYS A 22 -10.91 -1.80 5.26
C CYS A 22 -12.21 -2.63 5.34
N SER A 23 -12.94 -2.73 4.24
CA SER A 23 -14.15 -3.55 4.18
C SER A 23 -13.82 -5.04 4.10
N GLU A 24 -12.84 -5.42 3.29
CA GLU A 24 -12.41 -6.81 3.13
C GLU A 24 -11.83 -7.41 4.43
N ILE A 25 -10.96 -6.66 5.13
CA ILE A 25 -10.36 -7.11 6.40
C ILE A 25 -11.44 -7.41 7.44
N ARG A 26 -12.54 -6.66 7.46
CA ARG A 26 -13.64 -6.89 8.39
C ARG A 26 -14.42 -8.16 8.06
N SER A 27 -14.46 -8.58 6.80
CA SER A 27 -15.24 -9.74 6.34
C SER A 27 -14.46 -11.06 6.36
N ILE A 28 -13.12 -11.05 6.33
CA ILE A 28 -12.31 -12.28 6.33
C ILE A 28 -11.88 -12.70 7.75
N PRO A 29 -11.81 -14.02 8.04
CA PRO A 29 -11.36 -14.51 9.35
C PRO A 29 -9.87 -14.29 9.56
N ASP A 30 -9.43 -14.25 10.82
CA ASP A 30 -8.02 -14.03 11.19
C ASP A 30 -7.09 -15.16 10.70
N SER A 31 -7.63 -16.36 10.49
CA SER A 31 -6.92 -17.48 9.88
C SER A 31 -6.66 -17.32 8.38
N ASN A 32 -7.24 -16.31 7.72
CA ASN A 32 -6.96 -16.05 6.32
C ASN A 32 -5.54 -15.48 6.16
N PRO A 33 -4.66 -16.11 5.36
CA PRO A 33 -3.26 -15.72 5.26
C PRO A 33 -3.05 -14.31 4.70
N TYR A 34 -4.01 -13.78 3.94
CA TYR A 34 -3.91 -12.45 3.32
C TYR A 34 -4.34 -11.32 4.26
N LYS A 35 -4.96 -11.61 5.41
CA LYS A 35 -5.47 -10.58 6.31
C LYS A 35 -4.35 -9.70 6.87
N LYS A 36 -3.21 -10.32 7.22
CA LYS A 36 -2.03 -9.61 7.71
C LYS A 36 -1.48 -8.64 6.65
N ASP A 37 -1.34 -9.09 5.40
CA ASP A 37 -0.84 -8.24 4.32
C ASP A 37 -1.78 -7.08 3.99
N LEU A 38 -3.10 -7.34 3.94
CA LEU A 38 -4.08 -6.27 3.77
C LEU A 38 -3.99 -5.22 4.87
N GLN A 39 -3.70 -5.63 6.12
CA GLN A 39 -3.46 -4.69 7.22
C GLN A 39 -2.17 -3.89 7.04
N LYS A 40 -1.08 -4.52 6.56
CA LYS A 40 0.15 -3.78 6.22
C LYS A 40 -0.12 -2.71 5.17
N TYR A 41 -0.89 -3.05 4.14
CA TYR A 41 -1.22 -2.10 3.07
C TYR A 41 -2.03 -0.90 3.57
N ARG A 42 -2.91 -1.07 4.57
CA ARG A 42 -3.60 0.07 5.20
C ARG A 42 -2.63 1.07 5.82
N VAL A 43 -1.58 0.58 6.48
CA VAL A 43 -0.52 1.41 7.06
C VAL A 43 0.25 2.12 5.94
N LEU A 44 0.62 1.40 4.89
CA LEU A 44 1.34 1.98 3.75
C LEU A 44 0.54 3.02 2.98
N ILE A 45 -0.77 2.86 2.81
CA ILE A 45 -1.61 3.90 2.18
C ILE A 45 -1.55 5.20 3.00
N ILE A 46 -1.70 5.10 4.32
CA ILE A 46 -1.63 6.27 5.22
C ILE A 46 -0.24 6.92 5.14
N ALA A 47 0.82 6.12 5.21
CA ALA A 47 2.20 6.62 5.09
C ALA A 47 2.48 7.25 3.73
N SER A 48 1.92 6.70 2.64
CA SER A 48 2.02 7.26 1.29
C SER A 48 1.44 8.68 1.22
N PHE A 49 0.26 8.91 1.80
CA PHE A 49 -0.31 10.26 1.89
C PHE A 49 0.50 11.18 2.81
N ALA A 50 1.00 10.66 3.94
CA ALA A 50 1.87 11.43 4.83
C ALA A 50 3.16 11.89 4.14
N LYS A 51 3.75 11.04 3.27
CA LYS A 51 4.91 11.36 2.43
C LYS A 51 4.57 12.33 1.29
N LEU A 52 3.37 12.24 0.72
CA LEU A 52 2.94 13.11 -0.38
C LEU A 52 2.85 14.59 0.05
N ASN A 53 2.32 14.86 1.25
CA ASN A 53 2.10 16.22 1.73
C ASN A 53 3.36 17.12 1.69
N PRO A 54 4.51 16.74 2.28
CA PRO A 54 5.72 17.54 2.18
C PRO A 54 6.24 17.65 0.74
N ILE A 55 6.12 16.61 -0.10
CA ILE A 55 6.52 16.66 -1.52
C ILE A 55 5.75 17.75 -2.27
N LEU A 56 4.44 17.84 -2.05
CA LEU A 56 3.60 18.88 -2.64
C LEU A 56 3.94 20.27 -2.10
N ALA A 57 4.22 20.39 -0.80
CA ALA A 57 4.56 21.67 -0.16
C ALA A 57 5.91 22.23 -0.62
N SER A 58 6.88 21.35 -0.95
CA SER A 58 8.22 21.74 -1.42
C SER A 58 8.43 21.56 -2.92
N LEU A 59 7.35 21.53 -3.71
CA LEU A 59 7.42 21.16 -5.12
C LEU A 59 8.23 22.17 -5.94
N ARG A 60 9.49 21.82 -6.24
CA ARG A 60 10.39 22.57 -7.13
C ARG A 60 10.60 21.89 -8.47
N SER A 61 10.34 20.58 -8.55
CA SER A 61 10.44 19.77 -9.77
C SER A 61 9.50 18.57 -9.67
N ASP A 62 9.19 17.95 -10.80
CA ASP A 62 8.32 16.76 -10.84
C ASP A 62 9.03 15.48 -10.34
N LYS A 63 10.35 15.50 -10.05
CA LYS A 63 11.14 14.30 -9.73
C LYS A 63 10.57 13.52 -8.54
N ASP A 64 10.36 14.20 -7.41
CA ASP A 64 9.88 13.54 -6.18
C ASP A 64 8.42 13.06 -6.34
N LEU A 65 7.62 13.78 -7.15
CA LEU A 65 6.27 13.32 -7.53
C LEU A 65 6.31 12.09 -8.42
N GLN A 66 7.26 12.00 -9.35
CA GLN A 66 7.42 10.82 -10.20
C GLN A 66 7.81 9.59 -9.38
N GLU A 67 8.70 9.77 -8.42
CA GLU A 67 9.09 8.69 -7.50
C GLU A 67 7.93 8.28 -6.60
N TRP A 68 7.18 9.25 -6.05
CA TRP A 68 5.96 8.95 -5.32
C TRP A 68 4.93 8.20 -6.18
N ASN A 69 4.68 8.66 -7.42
CA ASN A 69 3.76 8.00 -8.34
C ASN A 69 4.18 6.56 -8.62
N HIS A 70 5.49 6.31 -8.77
CA HIS A 70 6.01 4.96 -8.99
C HIS A 70 5.69 4.02 -7.83
N PHE A 71 6.07 4.37 -6.60
CA PHE A 71 5.85 3.51 -5.45
C PHE A 71 4.37 3.41 -5.04
N ALA A 72 3.60 4.47 -5.21
CA ALA A 72 2.15 4.45 -5.00
C ALA A 72 1.44 3.52 -6.00
N GLN A 73 1.91 3.48 -7.26
CA GLN A 73 1.40 2.53 -8.26
C GLN A 73 1.79 1.08 -7.94
N VAL A 74 3.02 0.85 -7.46
CA VAL A 74 3.44 -0.48 -6.98
C VAL A 74 2.52 -0.95 -5.86
N LEU A 75 2.26 -0.10 -4.86
CA LEU A 75 1.34 -0.39 -3.76
C LEU A 75 -0.07 -0.73 -4.25
N LEU A 76 -0.64 0.09 -5.15
CA LEU A 76 -1.97 -0.17 -5.73
C LEU A 76 -2.06 -1.52 -6.42
N THR A 77 -1.06 -1.87 -7.23
CA THR A 77 -1.01 -3.16 -7.93
C THR A 77 -1.01 -4.31 -6.93
N GLN A 78 -0.17 -4.22 -5.89
CA GLN A 78 -0.07 -5.27 -4.88
C GLN A 78 -1.33 -5.43 -4.03
N ILE A 79 -2.00 -4.33 -3.69
CA ILE A 79 -3.31 -4.38 -3.02
C ILE A 79 -4.33 -5.08 -3.90
N SER A 80 -4.44 -4.69 -5.17
CA SER A 80 -5.40 -5.27 -6.12
C SER A 80 -5.21 -6.78 -6.27
N GLU A 81 -3.97 -7.22 -6.50
CA GLU A 81 -3.63 -8.65 -6.61
C GLU A 81 -3.97 -9.41 -5.32
N THR A 82 -3.65 -8.84 -4.16
CA THR A 82 -3.90 -9.47 -2.86
C THR A 82 -5.40 -9.58 -2.57
N LEU A 83 -6.19 -8.56 -2.88
CA LEU A 83 -7.65 -8.58 -2.74
C LEU A 83 -8.29 -9.68 -3.59
N VAL A 84 -7.84 -9.85 -4.84
CA VAL A 84 -8.31 -10.93 -5.71
C VAL A 84 -7.98 -12.30 -5.08
N LYS A 85 -6.73 -12.51 -4.64
CA LYS A 85 -6.31 -13.77 -4.00
C LYS A 85 -7.10 -14.06 -2.72
N ALA A 86 -7.36 -13.04 -1.90
CA ALA A 86 -8.14 -13.15 -0.66
C ALA A 86 -9.59 -13.59 -0.92
N ARG A 87 -10.26 -13.00 -1.90
CA ARG A 87 -11.66 -13.31 -2.26
C ARG A 87 -11.84 -14.70 -2.88
N VAL A 88 -10.87 -15.14 -3.68
CA VAL A 88 -10.90 -16.45 -4.33
C VAL A 88 -10.44 -17.57 -3.36
N ASN A 89 -10.09 -17.24 -2.11
CA ASN A 89 -9.56 -18.18 -1.10
C ASN A 89 -8.39 -19.02 -1.64
N GLN A 90 -7.56 -18.42 -2.49
CA GLN A 90 -6.47 -19.14 -3.12
C GLN A 90 -5.39 -19.41 -2.06
N LYS A 91 -5.31 -20.65 -1.56
CA LYS A 91 -4.41 -21.03 -0.45
C LYS A 91 -2.92 -20.94 -0.75
N ARG A 92 -2.54 -20.70 -2.01
CA ARG A 92 -1.13 -20.50 -2.39
C ARG A 92 -0.81 -19.02 -2.32
N TYR A 93 -0.37 -18.59 -1.15
CA TYR A 93 0.40 -17.36 -1.01
C TYR A 93 1.75 -17.57 -1.69
N ASP A 94 1.92 -17.08 -2.92
CA ASP A 94 3.26 -16.84 -3.43
C ASP A 94 3.63 -15.41 -3.01
N GLY A 95 4.71 -15.26 -2.23
CA GLY A 95 5.22 -13.95 -1.78
C GLY A 95 5.85 -13.15 -2.92
N THR A 96 5.29 -13.23 -4.12
CA THR A 96 5.87 -12.81 -5.39
C THR A 96 5.60 -11.33 -5.63
N ASN A 97 6.12 -10.50 -4.72
CA ASN A 97 6.66 -9.16 -5.03
C ASN A 97 7.39 -8.51 -3.83
N SER A 98 7.97 -9.32 -2.94
CA SER A 98 8.57 -8.85 -1.68
C SER A 98 9.62 -7.76 -1.86
N LYS A 99 10.43 -7.81 -2.93
CA LYS A 99 11.49 -6.80 -3.15
C LYS A 99 10.94 -5.41 -3.48
N LEU A 100 9.96 -5.34 -4.39
CA LEU A 100 9.35 -4.05 -4.77
C LEU A 100 8.52 -3.48 -3.63
N MET A 101 7.82 -4.34 -2.89
CA MET A 101 7.10 -3.92 -1.69
C MET A 101 8.04 -3.41 -0.62
N ARG A 102 9.17 -4.09 -0.37
CA ARG A 102 10.19 -3.62 0.57
C ARG A 102 10.72 -2.24 0.19
N SER A 103 10.98 -2.01 -1.10
CA SER A 103 11.37 -0.67 -1.57
C SER A 103 10.27 0.38 -1.37
N ALA A 104 8.99 0.01 -1.44
CA ALA A 104 7.89 0.91 -1.11
C ALA A 104 7.83 1.22 0.40
N PHE A 105 8.04 0.23 1.26
CA PHE A 105 8.18 0.44 2.72
C PHE A 105 9.31 1.42 3.03
N ASP A 106 10.49 1.20 2.44
CA ASP A 106 11.65 2.06 2.61
C ASP A 106 11.35 3.49 2.12
N PHE A 107 10.74 3.65 0.93
CA PHE A 107 10.42 4.96 0.37
C PHE A 107 9.39 5.74 1.21
N PHE A 108 8.38 5.05 1.75
CA PHE A 108 7.36 5.68 2.61
C PHE A 108 7.79 5.82 4.08
N ASP A 109 9.06 5.53 4.40
CA ASP A 109 9.63 5.58 5.75
C ASP A 109 8.89 4.71 6.78
N VAL A 110 8.42 3.53 6.37
CA VAL A 110 7.72 2.57 7.24
C VAL A 110 8.59 1.34 7.49
N PRO A 111 9.01 1.06 8.74
CA PRO A 111 9.76 -0.14 9.06
C PRO A 111 8.86 -1.39 9.00
N GLU A 112 8.96 -2.17 7.92
CA GLU A 112 8.13 -3.37 7.69
C GLU A 112 8.18 -4.34 8.87
N GLU A 113 9.35 -4.60 9.43
CA GLU A 113 9.55 -5.52 10.55
C GLU A 113 8.81 -5.09 11.83
N GLU A 114 8.66 -3.77 12.04
CA GLU A 114 7.92 -3.24 13.17
C GLU A 114 6.41 -3.38 12.96
N VAL A 115 5.93 -3.08 11.75
CA VAL A 115 4.53 -3.33 11.36
C VAL A 115 4.18 -4.80 11.55
N ASP A 116 5.04 -5.71 11.11
CA ASP A 116 4.84 -7.15 11.24
C ASP A 116 4.76 -7.61 12.69
N ARG A 117 5.70 -7.16 13.51
CA ARG A 117 5.70 -7.45 14.95
C ARG A 117 4.42 -6.96 15.62
N MET A 118 3.97 -5.75 15.28
CA MET A 118 2.75 -5.17 15.85
C MET A 118 1.50 -5.93 15.41
N LEU A 119 1.42 -6.35 14.15
CA LEU A 119 0.30 -7.15 13.64
C LEU A 119 0.29 -8.56 14.22
N GLN A 120 1.44 -9.18 14.46
CA GLN A 120 1.53 -10.49 15.13
C GLN A 120 0.99 -10.47 16.57
N ALA A 121 1.08 -9.33 17.26
CA ALA A 121 0.52 -9.20 18.61
C ALA A 121 -1.02 -9.17 18.64
N VAL A 122 -1.67 -8.93 17.49
CA VAL A 122 -3.12 -8.80 17.34
C VAL A 122 -3.78 -10.03 16.71
N TYR A 123 -2.98 -10.86 16.01
CA TYR A 123 -3.43 -12.00 15.19
C TYR A 123 -2.63 -13.28 15.45
#